data_AF-A0A7G8G7H9-F1
#
_entry.id   AF-A0A7G8G7H9-F1
#
_cell.length_a   1.000
_cell.length_b   1.000
_cell.length_c   1.000
_cell.angle_alpha   90.00
_cell.angle_beta   90.00
_cell.angle_gamma   90.00
#
_symmetry.space_group_name_H-M   'P 1'
#
loop_
_entity.id
_entity.type
_entity.pdbx_description
1 polymer ?
#
loop_
_entity_poly.entity_id
_entity_poly.type
_entity_poly.pdbx_seq_one_letter_code
_entity_poly.pdbx_strand_id
1 'polypeptide(L)' 'MRVIRDHQDGVLFDQGMGRSAYLCPTEACFEEARRRKRLQKSLRCQVSDDLLTALQERLTEPRVAAAEAR' A
#
# COMPACT_ATOMS: atom_id res chain seq x y z
N MET A 1 -2.93 -2.88 -6.13
CA MET A 1 -3.23 -2.44 -4.75
C MET A 1 -2.81 -0.98 -4.60
N ARG A 2 -3.68 -0.14 -4.04
CA ARG A 2 -3.39 1.28 -3.84
C ARG A 2 -3.15 1.54 -2.35
N VAL A 3 -2.02 2.15 -2.02
CA VAL A 3 -1.69 2.59 -0.65
C VAL A 3 -1.92 4.09 -0.59
N ILE A 4 -2.70 4.56 0.37
CA ILE A 4 -3.14 5.94 0.49
C ILE A 4 -2.69 6.46 1.84
N ARG A 5 -2.04 7.62 1.85
CA ARG A 5 -1.83 8.38 3.08
C ARG A 5 -3.00 9.34 3.22
N ASP A 6 -3.91 8.96 4.09
CA ASP A 6 -4.95 9.83 4.59
C ASP A 6 -4.37 10.90 5.53
N HIS A 7 -5.02 12.06 5.55
CA HIS A 7 -4.66 13.16 6.43
C HIS A 7 -5.09 12.95 7.90
N GLN A 8 -6.10 12.12 8.16
CA GLN A 8 -6.66 11.83 9.48
C GLN A 8 -6.24 10.45 9.97
N ASP A 9 -6.44 9.43 9.15
CA ASP A 9 -6.32 8.02 9.57
C ASP A 9 -4.96 7.37 9.29
N GLY A 10 -4.00 8.13 8.75
CA GLY A 10 -2.67 7.62 8.44
C GLY A 10 -2.62 6.84 7.13
N VAL A 11 -2.05 5.63 7.12
CA VAL A 11 -1.88 4.84 5.88
C VAL A 11 -3.03 3.85 5.74
N LEU A 12 -3.85 4.06 4.72
CA LEU A 12 -4.99 3.23 4.33
C LEU A 12 -4.72 2.46 3.03
N PHE A 13 -5.52 1.44 2.77
CA PHE A 13 -5.45 0.63 1.54
C PHE A 13 -6.74 0.77 0.74
N ASP A 14 -6.58 1.03 -0.56
CA ASP A 14 -7.60 1.16 -1.60
C ASP A 14 -8.65 2.28 -1.40
N GLN A 15 -8.88 2.74 -0.17
CA GLN A 15 -9.82 3.80 0.21
C GLN A 15 -9.17 4.89 1.07
N GLY A 16 -9.61 6.13 0.92
CA GLY A 16 -9.08 7.30 1.64
C GLY A 16 -8.80 8.50 0.74
N MET A 17 -8.41 9.62 1.35
CA MET A 17 -8.16 10.89 0.66
C MET A 17 -6.74 11.39 0.92
N GLY A 18 -5.96 11.57 -0.15
CA GLY A 18 -4.62 12.15 -0.03
C GLY A 18 -3.62 11.59 -1.02
N ARG A 19 -2.33 11.59 -0.62
CA ARG A 19 -1.25 11.07 -1.46
C ARG A 19 -1.38 9.57 -1.56
N SER A 20 -1.40 9.05 -2.78
CA SER A 20 -1.48 7.61 -3.00
C SER A 20 -0.33 7.09 -3.85
N ALA A 21 0.05 5.84 -3.60
CA ALA A 21 1.03 5.08 -4.33
C ALA A 21 0.42 3.75 -4.78
N TYR A 22 0.70 3.35 -6.01
CA TYR A 22 0.29 2.04 -6.51
C TYR A 22 1.42 1.04 -6.29
N LEU A 23 1.06 -0.13 -5.75
CA LEU A 23 1.94 -1.27 -5.63
C LEU A 23 1.36 -2.43 -6.44
N CYS A 24 2.22 -3.09 -7.20
CA CYS A 24 1.83 -4.27 -7.96
C CYS A 24 1.64 -5.47 -7.00
N PRO A 25 0.66 -6.35 -7.25
CA PRO A 25 0.26 -7.39 -6.32
C PRO A 25 1.18 -8.63 -6.42
N THR A 26 2.49 -8.43 -6.34
CA THR A 26 3.47 -9.51 -6.36
C THR A 26 4.49 -9.31 -5.25
N GLU A 27 5.01 -10.43 -4.73
CA GLU A 27 6.02 -10.41 -3.68
C GLU A 27 7.29 -9.65 -4.13
N ALA A 28 7.73 -9.87 -5.38
CA ALA A 28 8.89 -9.17 -5.94
C ALA A 28 8.71 -7.64 -5.96
N CYS A 29 7.52 -7.14 -6.30
CA CYS A 29 7.22 -5.70 -6.24
C CYS A 29 7.26 -5.17 -4.81
N PHE A 30 6.71 -5.93 -3.86
CA PHE A 30 6.69 -5.56 -2.45
C PHE A 30 8.11 -5.50 -1.87
N GLU A 31 8.93 -6.53 -2.11
CA GLU A 31 10.31 -6.54 -1.65
C GLU A 31 11.12 -5.38 -2.23
N GLU A 32 10.98 -5.09 -3.52
CA GLU A 32 11.66 -3.94 -4.13
C GLU A 32 11.18 -2.62 -3.50
N ALA A 33 9.87 -2.47 -3.29
CA ALA A 33 9.28 -1.29 -2.69
C ALA A 33 9.71 -1.09 -1.23
N ARG A 34 9.79 -2.17 -0.45
CA ARG A 34 10.30 -2.19 0.93
C ARG A 34 11.78 -1.82 0.97
N ARG A 35 12.62 -2.52 0.21
CA ARG A 35 14.08 -2.31 0.17
C ARG A 35 14.45 -0.89 -0.25
N ARG A 36 13.74 -0.33 -1.23
CA ARG A 36 14.01 1.03 -1.75
C ARG A 36 13.23 2.13 -1.04
N LYS A 37 12.43 1.79 -0.01
CA LYS A 37 11.53 2.70 0.71
C LYS A 37 10.64 3.50 -0.25
N ARG A 38 10.14 2.85 -1.32
CA ARG A 38 9.36 3.51 -2.39
C ARG A 38 8.07 4.10 -1.83
N LEU A 39 7.38 3.38 -0.96
CA LEU A 39 6.15 3.85 -0.31
C LEU A 39 6.41 5.11 0.53
N GLN A 40 7.48 5.14 1.32
CA GLN A 40 7.85 6.32 2.12
C GLN A 40 8.13 7.54 1.22
N LYS A 41 8.83 7.35 0.11
CA LYS A 41 9.12 8.41 -0.87
C LYS A 41 7.85 8.93 -1.57
N SER A 42 6.97 8.02 -2.00
CA SER A 42 5.73 8.38 -2.69
C SER A 42 4.70 9.04 -1.76
N LEU A 43 4.52 8.52 -0.55
CA LEU A 43 3.55 9.04 0.44
C LEU A 43 4.11 10.21 1.27
N ARG A 44 5.43 10.41 1.22
CA ARG A 44 6.21 11.38 2.02
C ARG A 44 5.91 11.27 3.51
N CYS A 45 5.78 10.05 4.02
CA CYS A 45 5.63 9.74 5.43
C CYS A 45 6.54 8.58 5.81
N GLN A 46 6.82 8.47 7.10
CA GLN A 46 7.38 7.25 7.64
C GLN A 46 6.30 6.16 7.56
N VAL A 47 6.68 5.03 6.95
CA VAL A 47 5.85 3.83 6.93
C VAL A 47 6.56 2.85 7.84
N SER A 48 5.93 2.50 8.95
CA SER A 48 6.46 1.55 9.93
C SER A 48 6.50 0.13 9.38
N ASP A 49 7.37 -0.72 9.92
CA ASP A 49 7.45 -2.13 9.50
C ASP A 49 6.13 -2.88 9.78
N ASP A 50 5.39 -2.56 10.85
CA ASP A 50 4.05 -3.12 11.09
C ASP A 50 3.08 -2.91 9.92
N LEU A 51 3.09 -1.70 9.33
CA LEU A 51 2.27 -1.39 8.16
C LEU A 51 2.74 -2.15 6.92
N LEU A 52 4.05 -2.39 6.79
CA LEU A 52 4.60 -3.18 5.69
C LEU A 52 4.26 -4.67 5.85
N THR A 53 4.29 -5.20 7.07
CA THR A 53 3.85 -6.57 7.38
C THR A 53 2.37 -6.75 7.05
N ALA A 54 1.50 -5.84 7.53
CA ALA A 54 0.08 -5.86 7.20
C ALA A 54 -0.17 -5.73 5.68
N LEU A 55 0.65 -4.93 4.98
CA LEU A 55 0.60 -4.84 3.51
C LEU A 55 0.98 -6.17 2.85
N GLN A 56 1.99 -6.86 3.36
CA GLN A 56 2.45 -8.15 2.85
C GLN A 56 1.40 -9.25 3.05
N GLU A 57 0.79 -9.34 4.23
CA GLU A 57 -0.28 -10.29 4.50
C GLU A 57 -1.45 -10.11 3.51
N ARG A 58 -1.84 -8.86 3.24
CA ARG A 58 -2.87 -8.53 2.25
C ARG A 58 -2.50 -8.88 0.80
N LEU A 59 -1.20 -8.95 0.48
CA LEU A 59 -0.72 -9.37 -0.84
C LEU A 59 -0.76 -10.89 -1.00
N THR A 60 -0.52 -11.61 0.09
CA THR A 60 -0.59 -13.07 0.15
C THR A 60 -2.03 -13.56 0.22
N GLU A 61 -2.94 -12.78 0.79
CA GLU A 61 -4.38 -13.04 0.73
C GLU A 61 -4.91 -12.73 -0.69
N PRO A 62 -5.44 -13.74 -1.43
CA PRO A 62 -6.05 -13.52 -2.73
C PRO A 62 -7.41 -12.85 -2.54
N ARG A 63 -7.43 -11.55 -2.26
CA ARG A 63 -8.69 -10.80 -2.18
C ARG A 63 -9.05 -10.27 -3.56
N VAL A 64 -9.94 -11.01 -4.22
CA VAL A 64 -10.75 -10.59 -5.37
C VAL A 64 -11.30 -9.19 -5.09
N ALA A 65 -10.69 -8.16 -5.69
CA ALA A 65 -11.18 -6.78 -5.65
C ALA A 65 -10.76 -6.03 -6.93
N ALA A 66 -11.02 -6.66 -8.08
CA ALA A 66 -11.21 -5.97 -9.36
C ALA A 66 -12.66 -6.18 -9.83
N ALA A 67 -13.61 -6.16 -8.89
CA ALA A 67 -15.03 -6.07 -9.19
C ALA A 67 -15.50 -4.68 -8.72
N GLU A 68 -15.92 -3.90 -9.71
CA GLU A 68 -16.91 -2.81 -9.63
C GLU A 68 -16.45 -1.42 -9.17
N ALA A 69 -16.30 -0.52 -10.16
CA ALA A 69 -17.00 0.77 -10.16
C ALA A 69 -17.06 1.39 -11.58
N ARG A 70 -18.20 1.12 -12.24
CA ARG A 70 -18.91 1.83 -13.34
C ARG A 70 -18.27 2.00 -14.72
#